data_AF-A0A850H0N4-F1
#
_entry.id   AF-A0A850H0N4-F1
#
_cell.length_a   1.000
_cell.length_b   1.000
_cell.length_c   1.000
_cell.angle_alpha   90.00
_cell.angle_beta   90.00
_cell.angle_gamma   90.00
#
_symmetry.space_group_name_H-M   'P 1'
#
loop_
_entity.id
_entity.type
_entity.pdbx_description
1 polymer ?
#
loop_
_entity_poly.entity_id
_entity_poly.type
_entity_poly.pdbx_seq_one_letter_code
_entity_poly.pdbx_strand_id
1 'polypeptide(L)'
;MLNQDQRDAIAFLNSHGWTDVRIGNVVGRTDKAICQYRKSNGIPAANYRHRIDDRKAISMYEMGETDGAIARVLGVDQSAICYWRKRNGLKANFTGNAPLPKHTKRMAKALLKDGASKTQVATAVGCSVYSVQKIRRGMTSPHLRRTGLSNKDIRHRVRKDTRLLEKIEAAVGAKVPQEIREHASYDMYADLFEGVLSVELIEERASRYRNKAYSMCGSTFEHARLDAANDQGLTLLDRLSDELTETTDYLDDADAHF
;
A
#
# COMPACT_ATOMS: atom_id res chain seq x y z
N MET A 1 8.19 37.99 20.24
CA MET A 1 8.28 37.76 21.69
C MET A 1 6.87 37.57 22.27
N LEU A 2 6.71 36.71 23.28
CA LEU A 2 5.44 36.55 24.00
C LEU A 2 5.26 37.70 25.01
N ASN A 3 4.07 38.31 25.04
CA ASN A 3 3.70 39.29 26.07
C ASN A 3 3.42 38.58 27.41
N GLN A 4 3.25 39.33 28.49
CA GLN A 4 3.06 38.74 29.83
C GLN A 4 1.78 37.91 29.93
N ASP A 5 0.66 38.40 29.39
CA ASP A 5 -0.62 37.67 29.37
C ASP A 5 -0.52 36.31 28.66
N GLN A 6 0.22 36.24 27.55
CA GLN A 6 0.47 34.99 26.83
C GLN A 6 1.30 34.03 27.67
N ARG A 7 2.28 34.51 28.45
CA ARG A 7 3.11 33.66 29.32
C ARG A 7 2.29 33.06 30.46
N ASP A 8 1.46 33.88 31.10
CA ASP A 8 0.61 33.47 32.20
C ASP A 8 -0.45 32.46 31.71
N ALA A 9 -1.03 32.70 30.53
CA ALA A 9 -1.94 31.77 29.87
C ALA A 9 -1.27 30.43 29.55
N ILE A 10 -0.03 30.43 29.05
CA ILE A 10 0.70 29.19 28.75
C ILE A 10 0.94 28.38 30.04
N ALA A 11 1.39 29.03 31.12
CA ALA A 11 1.63 28.36 32.40
C ALA A 11 0.34 27.78 32.98
N PHE A 12 -0.75 28.54 32.94
CA PHE A 12 -2.07 28.10 33.40
C PHE A 12 -2.60 26.91 32.58
N LEU A 13 -2.60 26.99 31.25
CA LEU A 13 -3.13 25.91 30.41
C LEU A 13 -2.27 24.64 30.52
N ASN A 14 -0.95 24.79 30.63
CA ASN A 14 -0.04 23.64 30.81
C ASN A 14 -0.25 22.96 32.17
N SER A 15 -0.53 23.70 33.24
CA SER A 15 -0.86 23.11 34.55
C SER A 15 -2.19 22.32 34.53
N HIS A 16 -3.08 22.64 33.59
CA HIS A 16 -4.31 21.89 33.31
C HIS A 16 -4.11 20.75 32.30
N GLY A 17 -2.86 20.42 31.94
CA GLY A 17 -2.54 19.31 31.05
C GLY A 17 -2.84 19.56 29.57
N TRP A 18 -3.02 20.82 29.17
CA TRP A 18 -3.20 21.16 27.76
C TRP A 18 -1.90 21.01 26.99
N THR A 19 -2.01 20.60 25.74
CA THR A 19 -0.85 20.28 24.91
C THR A 19 -0.35 21.51 24.16
N ASP A 20 0.92 21.54 23.80
CA ASP A 20 1.56 22.68 23.12
C ASP A 20 0.76 23.14 21.88
N VAL A 21 0.14 22.21 21.15
CA VAL A 21 -0.76 22.51 20.01
C VAL A 21 -2.03 23.23 20.46
N ARG A 22 -2.71 22.70 21.49
CA ARG A 22 -3.97 23.28 21.97
C ARG A 22 -3.74 24.64 22.64
N ILE A 23 -2.64 24.77 23.38
CA ILE A 23 -2.18 26.03 23.95
C ILE A 23 -1.88 27.02 22.83
N GLY A 24 -1.16 26.60 21.78
CA GLY A 24 -0.84 27.44 20.62
C GLY A 24 -2.09 28.01 19.96
N ASN A 25 -3.11 27.18 19.75
CA ASN A 25 -4.39 27.61 19.16
C ASN A 25 -5.11 28.67 20.00
N VAL A 26 -5.09 28.56 21.33
CA VAL A 26 -5.74 29.54 22.23
C VAL A 26 -4.93 30.83 22.34
N VAL A 27 -3.61 30.71 22.45
CA VAL A 27 -2.69 31.83 22.69
C VAL A 27 -2.36 32.59 21.38
N GLY A 28 -2.76 32.05 20.22
CA GLY A 28 -2.47 32.61 18.90
C GLY A 28 -1.02 32.45 18.48
N ARG A 29 -0.41 31.30 18.79
CA ARG A 29 1.02 31.01 18.56
C ARG A 29 1.21 29.61 18.00
N THR A 30 2.35 29.39 17.34
CA THR A 30 2.72 28.05 16.89
C THR A 30 3.08 27.15 18.07
N ASP A 31 2.78 25.86 17.96
CA ASP A 31 3.18 24.82 18.91
C ASP A 31 4.69 24.83 19.21
N LYS A 32 5.53 25.09 18.19
CA LYS A 32 6.97 25.25 18.35
C LYS A 32 7.36 26.41 19.28
N ALA A 33 6.66 27.55 19.17
CA ALA A 33 6.91 28.70 20.04
C ALA A 33 6.54 28.39 21.50
N ILE A 34 5.43 27.67 21.71
CA ILE A 34 5.03 27.19 23.05
C ILE A 34 6.09 26.23 23.61
N CYS A 35 6.50 25.23 22.83
CA CYS A 35 7.51 24.25 23.22
C CYS A 35 8.85 24.92 23.60
N GLN A 36 9.30 25.90 22.83
CA GLN A 36 10.52 26.65 23.11
C GLN A 36 10.39 27.47 24.40
N TYR A 37 9.31 28.24 24.55
CA TYR A 37 9.04 29.01 25.78
C TYR A 37 9.04 28.11 27.01
N ARG A 38 8.34 26.99 26.91
CA ARG A 38 8.20 26.00 27.98
C ARG A 38 9.57 25.46 28.42
N LYS A 39 10.42 25.06 27.47
CA LYS A 39 11.79 24.59 27.73
C LYS A 39 12.66 25.66 28.39
N SER A 40 12.61 26.90 27.90
CA SER A 40 13.39 28.02 28.45
C SER A 40 13.00 28.42 29.87
N ASN A 41 11.78 28.08 30.30
CA ASN A 41 11.28 28.39 31.64
C ASN A 41 11.19 27.17 32.56
N GLY A 42 11.80 26.03 32.18
CA GLY A 42 11.80 24.82 33.00
C GLY A 42 10.41 24.19 33.19
N ILE A 43 9.43 24.55 32.37
CA ILE A 43 8.08 24.00 32.45
C ILE A 43 8.12 22.59 31.80
N PRO A 44 7.69 21.52 32.49
CA PRO A 44 7.63 20.19 31.89
C PRO A 44 6.54 20.16 30.82
N ALA A 45 6.77 19.40 29.74
CA ALA A 45 5.75 19.20 28.72
C ALA A 45 4.53 18.57 29.37
N ALA A 46 3.34 19.10 29.08
CA ALA A 46 2.12 18.32 29.18
C ALA A 46 2.23 17.17 28.17
N ASN A 47 2.96 16.13 28.56
CA ASN A 47 3.19 14.98 27.71
C ASN A 47 1.81 14.34 27.43
N TYR A 48 1.45 14.21 26.15
CA TYR A 48 0.34 13.37 25.65
C TYR A 48 0.45 11.89 26.02
N ARG A 49 1.44 11.50 26.83
CA ARG A 49 1.16 10.48 27.82
C ARG A 49 0.11 11.05 28.75
N HIS A 50 -1.14 11.14 28.26
CA HIS A 50 -2.33 10.95 29.07
C HIS A 50 -1.88 9.96 30.11
N ARG A 51 -1.79 10.43 31.36
CA ARG A 51 -1.38 9.58 32.44
C ARG A 51 -2.49 8.56 32.45
N ILE A 52 -2.25 7.45 31.75
CA ILE A 52 -3.17 6.34 31.68
C ILE A 52 -3.45 6.08 33.13
N ASP A 53 -4.72 6.15 33.50
CA ASP A 53 -5.11 5.85 34.86
C ASP A 53 -4.75 4.38 35.08
N ASP A 54 -3.56 4.15 35.64
CA ASP A 54 -2.94 2.82 35.72
C ASP A 54 -3.88 1.87 36.47
N ARG A 55 -4.62 2.36 37.47
CA ARG A 55 -5.59 1.56 38.24
C ARG A 55 -6.76 1.14 37.35
N LYS A 56 -7.35 2.08 36.63
CA LYS A 56 -8.49 1.79 35.75
C LYS A 56 -8.08 0.89 34.59
N ALA A 57 -6.90 1.13 34.02
CA ALA A 57 -6.33 0.32 32.94
C ALA A 57 -6.02 -1.11 33.39
N ILE A 58 -5.42 -1.32 34.58
CA ILE A 58 -5.20 -2.65 35.17
C ILE A 58 -6.53 -3.36 35.39
N SER A 59 -7.50 -2.69 36.03
CA SER A 59 -8.80 -3.30 36.31
C SER A 59 -9.52 -3.76 35.02
N MET A 60 -9.52 -2.94 33.96
CA MET A 60 -10.09 -3.36 32.67
C MET A 60 -9.31 -4.51 32.02
N TYR A 61 -7.99 -4.48 32.13
CA TYR A 61 -7.15 -5.56 31.61
C TYR A 61 -7.43 -6.89 32.33
N GLU A 62 -7.58 -6.89 33.65
CA GLU A 62 -7.91 -8.07 34.46
C GLU A 62 -9.31 -8.63 34.12
N MET A 63 -10.24 -7.77 33.70
CA MET A 63 -11.54 -8.18 33.15
C MET A 63 -11.45 -8.80 31.74
N GLY A 64 -10.26 -8.89 31.14
CA GLY A 64 -10.04 -9.48 29.82
C GLY A 64 -10.29 -8.54 28.64
N GLU A 65 -10.42 -7.23 28.90
CA GLU A 65 -10.64 -6.25 27.84
C GLU A 65 -9.43 -6.12 26.91
N THR A 66 -9.69 -5.85 25.63
CA THR A 66 -8.64 -5.64 24.62
C THR A 66 -8.05 -4.23 24.70
N ASP A 67 -6.81 -4.04 24.23
CA ASP A 67 -6.14 -2.72 24.17
C ASP A 67 -7.03 -1.64 23.53
N GLY A 68 -7.82 -2.00 22.49
CA GLY A 68 -8.73 -1.07 21.82
C GLY A 68 -9.97 -0.70 22.64
N ALA A 69 -10.50 -1.64 23.44
CA ALA A 69 -11.62 -1.36 24.35
C ALA A 69 -11.18 -0.45 25.50
N ILE A 70 -10.03 -0.76 26.11
CA ILE A 70 -9.41 0.06 27.16
C ILE A 70 -9.13 1.48 26.64
N ALA A 71 -8.56 1.59 25.43
CA ALA A 71 -8.25 2.88 24.81
C ALA A 71 -9.50 3.76 24.63
N ARG A 72 -10.61 3.17 24.17
CA ARG A 72 -11.88 3.87 23.99
C ARG A 72 -12.45 4.38 25.32
N VAL A 73 -12.42 3.56 26.37
CA VAL A 73 -12.95 3.94 27.69
C VAL A 73 -12.09 4.99 28.38
N LEU A 74 -10.78 4.95 28.16
CA LEU A 74 -9.84 5.93 28.73
C LEU A 74 -9.66 7.20 27.87
N GLY A 75 -10.24 7.24 26.67
CA GLY A 75 -10.11 8.37 25.76
C GLY A 75 -8.68 8.58 25.27
N VAL A 76 -7.92 7.50 25.09
CA VAL A 76 -6.53 7.54 24.63
C VAL A 76 -6.35 6.74 23.34
N ASP A 77 -5.22 6.93 22.66
CA ASP A 77 -4.88 6.14 21.47
C ASP A 77 -4.62 4.67 21.83
N GLN A 78 -5.01 3.74 20.95
CA GLN A 78 -4.78 2.31 21.14
C GLN A 78 -3.28 1.99 21.30
N SER A 79 -2.41 2.70 20.58
CA SER A 79 -0.96 2.51 20.68
C SER A 79 -0.46 2.89 22.07
N ALA A 80 -1.06 3.90 22.72
CA ALA A 80 -0.68 4.30 24.08
C ALA A 80 -0.98 3.18 25.09
N ILE A 81 -2.13 2.51 25.00
CA ILE A 81 -2.44 1.33 25.82
C ILE A 81 -1.51 0.17 25.50
N CYS A 82 -1.18 -0.07 24.23
CA CYS A 82 -0.23 -1.11 23.84
C CYS A 82 1.16 -0.88 24.48
N TYR A 83 1.67 0.36 24.45
CA TYR A 83 2.93 0.72 25.11
C TYR A 83 2.85 0.59 26.63
N TRP A 84 1.77 1.07 27.23
CA TRP A 84 1.51 0.95 28.66
C TRP A 84 1.50 -0.51 29.11
N ARG A 85 0.78 -1.37 28.39
CA ARG A 85 0.67 -2.81 28.67
C ARG A 85 2.04 -3.48 28.61
N LYS A 86 2.83 -3.19 27.56
CA LYS A 86 4.20 -3.70 27.41
C LYS A 86 5.13 -3.23 28.53
N ARG A 87 5.05 -1.96 28.93
CA ARG A 87 5.85 -1.39 30.04
C ARG A 87 5.56 -2.09 31.37
N ASN A 88 4.34 -2.58 31.57
CA ASN A 88 3.91 -3.31 32.75
C ASN A 88 4.10 -4.84 32.64
N GLY A 89 4.75 -5.34 31.57
CA GLY A 89 4.98 -6.79 31.39
C GLY A 89 3.72 -7.62 31.10
N LEU A 90 2.62 -6.97 30.73
CA LEU A 90 1.33 -7.62 30.51
C LEU A 90 1.23 -8.19 29.06
N LYS A 91 0.72 -9.41 28.93
CA LYS A 91 0.47 -10.04 27.61
C LYS A 91 -0.73 -9.39 26.93
N ALA A 92 -0.84 -9.45 25.60
CA ALA A 92 -2.02 -8.89 24.94
C ALA A 92 -3.26 -9.76 25.24
N ASN A 93 -4.37 -9.13 25.65
CA ASN A 93 -5.68 -9.79 25.78
C ASN A 93 -6.35 -10.06 24.41
N PHE A 94 -5.57 -10.09 23.33
CA PHE A 94 -6.10 -10.29 21.99
C PHE A 94 -6.29 -11.79 21.73
N THR A 95 -7.54 -12.25 21.77
CA THR A 95 -7.93 -13.60 21.31
C THR A 95 -7.74 -13.78 19.80
N GLY A 96 -7.52 -12.69 19.04
CA GLY A 96 -7.42 -12.71 17.58
C GLY A 96 -6.22 -13.46 17.00
N ASN A 97 -5.24 -13.87 17.82
CA ASN A 97 -4.14 -14.75 17.38
C ASN A 97 -4.35 -16.22 17.73
N ALA A 98 -5.43 -16.58 18.45
CA ALA A 98 -5.77 -17.97 18.61
C ALA A 98 -5.93 -18.59 17.21
N PRO A 99 -5.17 -19.64 16.89
CA PRO A 99 -5.29 -20.25 15.58
C PRO A 99 -6.73 -20.70 15.40
N LEU A 100 -7.37 -20.27 14.29
CA LEU A 100 -8.72 -20.73 13.97
C LEU A 100 -8.78 -22.26 14.10
N PRO A 101 -9.86 -22.82 14.68
CA PRO A 101 -9.99 -24.25 14.81
C PRO A 101 -9.79 -24.96 13.47
N LYS A 102 -9.22 -26.17 13.50
CA LYS A 102 -8.84 -26.90 12.27
C LYS A 102 -10.03 -27.10 11.32
N HIS A 103 -11.21 -27.39 11.86
CA HIS A 103 -12.44 -27.55 11.08
C HIS A 103 -12.86 -26.24 10.40
N THR A 104 -12.81 -25.12 11.12
CA THR A 104 -13.07 -23.75 10.66
C THR A 104 -12.15 -23.37 9.51
N LYS A 105 -10.85 -23.67 9.63
CA LYS A 105 -9.87 -23.49 8.55
C LYS A 105 -10.19 -24.34 7.33
N ARG A 106 -10.59 -25.61 7.52
CA ARG A 106 -10.97 -26.52 6.42
C ARG A 106 -12.18 -25.99 5.65
N MET A 107 -13.22 -25.55 6.38
CA MET A 107 -14.42 -24.95 5.79
C MET A 107 -14.11 -23.67 5.02
N ALA A 108 -13.32 -22.76 5.61
CA ALA A 108 -12.89 -21.54 4.93
C ALA A 108 -12.11 -21.83 3.63
N LYS A 109 -11.23 -22.84 3.65
CA LYS A 109 -10.48 -23.26 2.46
C LYS A 109 -11.37 -23.84 1.37
N ALA A 110 -12.41 -24.61 1.73
CA ALA A 110 -13.37 -25.15 0.77
C ALA A 110 -14.15 -24.02 0.08
N LEU A 111 -14.76 -23.12 0.85
CA LEU A 111 -15.51 -21.99 0.31
C LEU A 111 -14.65 -21.08 -0.59
N LEU A 112 -13.38 -20.85 -0.23
CA LEU A 112 -12.44 -20.09 -1.07
C LEU A 112 -12.12 -20.81 -2.39
N LYS A 113 -12.07 -22.15 -2.41
CA LYS A 113 -11.87 -22.93 -3.65
C LYS A 113 -13.11 -22.90 -4.52
N ASP A 114 -14.29 -22.82 -3.93
CA ASP A 114 -15.57 -22.71 -4.63
C ASP A 114 -15.85 -21.28 -5.14
N GLY A 115 -14.86 -20.38 -5.07
CA GLY A 115 -14.95 -19.02 -5.59
C GLY A 115 -15.60 -18.00 -4.66
N ALA A 116 -15.95 -18.37 -3.42
CA ALA A 116 -16.56 -17.44 -2.48
C ALA A 116 -15.61 -16.27 -2.14
N SER A 117 -16.18 -15.07 -2.03
CA SER A 117 -15.42 -13.88 -1.63
C SER A 117 -14.96 -13.98 -0.16
N LYS A 118 -13.88 -13.28 0.18
CA LYS A 118 -13.34 -13.29 1.56
C LYS A 118 -14.38 -12.87 2.61
N THR A 119 -15.26 -11.94 2.25
CA THR A 119 -16.33 -11.44 3.13
C THR A 119 -17.40 -12.50 3.35
N GLN A 120 -17.86 -13.16 2.28
CA GLN A 120 -18.80 -14.30 2.38
C GLN A 120 -18.23 -15.42 3.24
N VAL A 121 -16.95 -15.76 3.05
CA VAL A 121 -16.26 -16.77 3.86
C VAL A 121 -16.16 -16.33 5.32
N ALA A 122 -15.79 -15.08 5.59
CA ALA A 122 -15.68 -14.54 6.95
C ALA A 122 -17.01 -14.65 7.72
N THR A 123 -18.10 -14.24 7.06
CA THR A 123 -19.46 -14.34 7.60
C THR A 123 -19.89 -15.78 7.82
N ALA A 124 -19.73 -16.65 6.82
CA ALA A 124 -20.14 -18.06 6.90
C ALA A 124 -19.38 -18.85 7.97
N VAL A 125 -18.12 -18.49 8.20
CA VAL A 125 -17.20 -19.19 9.11
C VAL A 125 -17.22 -18.58 10.52
N GLY A 126 -17.79 -17.38 10.70
CA GLY A 126 -17.77 -16.67 11.98
C GLY A 126 -16.38 -16.17 12.37
N CYS A 127 -15.62 -15.63 11.41
CA CYS A 127 -14.26 -15.14 11.66
C CYS A 127 -13.99 -13.80 10.99
N SER A 128 -12.86 -13.16 11.30
CA SER A 128 -12.50 -11.89 10.66
C SER A 128 -12.08 -12.09 9.20
N VAL A 129 -12.35 -11.09 8.35
CA VAL A 129 -11.87 -11.04 6.95
C VAL A 129 -10.35 -11.16 6.87
N TYR A 130 -9.64 -10.62 7.87
CA TYR A 130 -8.18 -10.74 7.98
C TYR A 130 -7.74 -12.20 8.18
N SER A 131 -8.43 -12.96 9.03
CA SER A 131 -8.15 -14.38 9.25
C SER A 131 -8.34 -15.19 7.96
N VAL A 132 -9.39 -14.88 7.19
CA VAL A 132 -9.62 -15.47 5.86
C VAL A 132 -8.51 -15.07 4.87
N GLN A 133 -8.08 -13.81 4.86
CA GLN A 133 -6.97 -13.34 4.04
C GLN A 133 -5.66 -14.08 4.38
N LYS A 134 -5.38 -14.34 5.67
CA LYS A 134 -4.22 -15.12 6.13
C LYS A 134 -4.31 -16.58 5.67
N ILE A 135 -5.49 -17.20 5.79
CA ILE A 135 -5.74 -18.54 5.24
C ILE A 135 -5.49 -18.57 3.73
N ARG A 136 -6.06 -17.61 3.00
CA ARG A 136 -5.90 -17.50 1.55
C ARG A 136 -4.43 -17.37 1.15
N ARG A 137 -3.67 -16.48 1.80
CA ARG A 137 -2.22 -16.33 1.57
C ARG A 137 -1.42 -17.62 1.81
N GLY A 138 -1.87 -18.47 2.73
CA GLY A 138 -1.28 -19.79 2.96
C GLY A 138 -1.80 -20.90 2.03
N MET A 139 -2.83 -20.63 1.22
CA MET A 139 -3.30 -21.52 0.15
C MET A 139 -2.61 -21.22 -1.18
N THR A 140 -2.34 -19.95 -1.45
CA THR A 140 -1.57 -19.52 -2.61
C THR A 140 -0.09 -19.77 -2.34
N SER A 141 0.52 -20.76 -3.00
CA SER A 141 1.98 -20.71 -3.22
C SER A 141 2.31 -19.32 -3.80
N PRO A 142 3.45 -18.70 -3.44
CA PRO A 142 3.79 -17.32 -3.82
C PRO A 142 3.68 -17.00 -5.32
N HIS A 143 3.67 -18.04 -6.17
CA HIS A 143 3.61 -17.96 -7.62
C HIS A 143 2.19 -18.08 -8.21
N LEU A 144 1.18 -18.33 -7.40
CA LEU A 144 -0.19 -18.53 -7.86
C LEU A 144 -0.95 -17.20 -7.80
N ARG A 145 -1.56 -16.79 -8.93
CA ARG A 145 -2.44 -15.61 -8.99
C ARG A 145 -3.74 -15.88 -8.21
N ARG A 146 -4.66 -14.90 -8.22
CA ARG A 146 -5.99 -14.96 -7.56
C ARG A 146 -6.75 -16.28 -7.81
N THR A 147 -6.42 -16.98 -8.89
CA THR A 147 -7.04 -18.19 -9.45
C THR A 147 -6.38 -19.51 -9.13
N GLY A 148 -5.23 -19.54 -8.44
CA GLY A 148 -4.54 -20.80 -8.16
C GLY A 148 -3.78 -21.40 -9.35
N LEU A 149 -3.65 -20.68 -10.47
CA LEU A 149 -2.74 -21.02 -11.57
C LEU A 149 -1.43 -20.26 -11.43
N SER A 150 -0.31 -20.91 -11.77
CA SER A 150 0.98 -20.23 -11.82
C SER A 150 1.12 -19.42 -13.10
N ASN A 151 1.93 -18.36 -13.09
CA ASN A 151 2.29 -17.64 -14.31
C ASN A 151 2.88 -18.59 -15.38
N LYS A 152 3.54 -19.67 -14.96
CA LYS A 152 4.08 -20.70 -15.86
C LYS A 152 2.96 -21.50 -16.54
N ASP A 153 1.91 -21.86 -15.81
CA ASP A 153 0.76 -22.60 -16.36
C ASP A 153 -0.06 -21.74 -17.32
N ILE A 154 -0.25 -20.47 -16.97
CA ILE A 154 -0.89 -19.49 -17.86
C ILE A 154 -0.07 -19.38 -19.15
N ARG A 155 1.24 -19.12 -19.06
CA ARG A 155 2.13 -19.08 -20.23
C ARG A 155 2.10 -20.37 -21.05
N HIS A 156 2.04 -21.54 -20.41
CA HIS A 156 1.97 -22.82 -21.12
C HIS A 156 0.64 -22.99 -21.88
N ARG A 157 -0.49 -22.56 -21.30
CA ARG A 157 -1.80 -22.61 -21.95
C ARG A 157 -1.92 -21.57 -23.06
N VAL A 158 -1.43 -20.36 -22.82
CA VAL A 158 -1.29 -19.29 -23.83
C VAL A 158 -0.51 -19.81 -25.05
N ARG A 159 0.63 -20.49 -24.83
CA ARG A 159 1.42 -21.07 -25.92
C ARG A 159 0.69 -22.15 -26.73
N LYS A 160 -0.33 -22.79 -26.16
CA LYS A 160 -1.16 -23.77 -26.88
C LYS A 160 -2.27 -23.13 -27.70
N ASP A 161 -2.70 -21.92 -27.33
CA ASP A 161 -3.76 -21.18 -28.00
C ASP A 161 -3.21 -19.90 -28.64
N THR A 162 -2.31 -20.10 -29.61
CA THR A 162 -1.62 -19.02 -30.32
C THR A 162 -2.60 -18.09 -31.03
N ARG A 163 -3.68 -18.63 -31.59
CA ARG A 163 -4.70 -17.83 -32.30
C ARG A 163 -5.40 -16.82 -31.38
N LEU A 164 -5.73 -17.22 -30.16
CA LEU A 164 -6.36 -16.32 -29.20
C LEU A 164 -5.38 -15.25 -28.72
N LEU A 165 -4.11 -15.62 -28.49
CA LEU A 165 -3.07 -14.65 -28.12
C LEU A 165 -2.84 -13.63 -29.24
N GLU A 166 -2.69 -14.09 -30.49
CA GLU A 166 -2.56 -13.23 -31.67
C GLU A 166 -3.74 -12.27 -31.80
N LYS A 167 -4.97 -12.74 -31.55
CA LYS A 167 -6.16 -11.88 -31.52
C LYS A 167 -6.10 -10.82 -30.43
N ILE A 168 -5.65 -11.17 -29.22
CA ILE A 168 -5.50 -10.23 -28.12
C ILE A 168 -4.39 -9.21 -28.43
N GLU A 169 -3.23 -9.66 -28.90
CA GLU A 169 -2.10 -8.79 -29.25
C GLU A 169 -2.45 -7.83 -30.40
N ALA A 170 -3.17 -8.32 -31.42
CA ALA A 170 -3.71 -7.50 -32.50
C ALA A 170 -4.70 -6.45 -31.97
N ALA A 171 -5.57 -6.83 -31.04
CA ALA A 171 -6.51 -5.91 -30.40
C ALA A 171 -5.79 -4.86 -29.54
N VAL A 172 -4.74 -5.24 -28.78
CA VAL A 172 -3.88 -4.31 -28.03
C VAL A 172 -3.13 -3.37 -28.98
N GLY A 173 -2.84 -3.82 -30.20
CA GLY A 173 -2.34 -2.96 -31.28
C GLY A 173 -0.82 -2.90 -31.34
N ALA A 174 -0.30 -2.88 -32.58
CA ALA A 174 1.14 -2.92 -32.87
C ALA A 174 1.91 -1.65 -32.48
N LYS A 175 1.20 -0.54 -32.23
CA LYS A 175 1.81 0.75 -31.84
C LYS A 175 2.13 0.85 -30.35
N VAL A 176 1.76 -0.15 -29.54
CA VAL A 176 2.10 -0.21 -28.11
C VAL A 176 3.48 -0.87 -27.98
N PRO A 177 4.39 -0.34 -27.13
CA PRO A 177 5.69 -0.98 -26.88
C PRO A 177 5.54 -2.46 -26.52
N GLN A 178 6.44 -3.29 -27.05
CA GLN A 178 6.33 -4.75 -26.97
C GLN A 178 6.13 -5.26 -25.53
N GLU A 179 6.89 -4.75 -24.57
CA GLU A 179 6.82 -5.16 -23.16
C GLU A 179 5.43 -4.89 -22.55
N ILE A 180 4.86 -3.72 -22.84
CA ILE A 180 3.52 -3.34 -22.36
C ILE A 180 2.45 -4.19 -23.04
N ARG A 181 2.60 -4.41 -24.35
CA ARG A 181 1.70 -5.24 -25.15
C ARG A 181 1.69 -6.68 -24.64
N GLU A 182 2.85 -7.27 -24.37
CA GLU A 182 2.94 -8.62 -23.81
C GLU A 182 2.25 -8.68 -22.44
N HIS A 183 2.55 -7.75 -21.53
CA HIS A 183 1.94 -7.72 -20.21
C HIS A 183 0.40 -7.57 -20.28
N ALA A 184 -0.09 -6.64 -21.10
CA ALA A 184 -1.53 -6.44 -21.30
C ALA A 184 -2.19 -7.69 -21.90
N SER A 185 -1.52 -8.36 -22.85
CA SER A 185 -2.05 -9.55 -23.50
C SER A 185 -2.13 -10.73 -22.52
N TYR A 186 -1.14 -10.91 -21.66
CA TYR A 186 -1.18 -11.92 -20.60
C TYR A 186 -2.28 -11.66 -19.56
N ASP A 187 -2.48 -10.40 -19.17
CA ASP A 187 -3.56 -10.05 -18.23
C ASP A 187 -4.94 -10.26 -18.85
N MET A 188 -5.15 -9.86 -20.10
CA MET A 188 -6.41 -10.08 -20.81
C MET A 188 -6.69 -11.56 -21.05
N TYR A 189 -5.66 -12.35 -21.38
CA TYR A 189 -5.80 -13.79 -21.51
C TYR A 189 -6.17 -14.44 -20.17
N ALA A 190 -5.59 -13.97 -19.06
CA ALA A 190 -5.98 -14.43 -17.73
C ALA A 190 -7.44 -14.07 -17.43
N ASP A 191 -7.89 -12.85 -17.73
CA ASP A 191 -9.30 -12.44 -17.56
C ASP A 191 -10.25 -13.30 -18.42
N LEU A 192 -9.86 -13.68 -19.65
CA LEU A 192 -10.62 -14.58 -20.52
C LEU A 192 -10.76 -15.97 -19.90
N PHE A 193 -9.65 -16.52 -19.41
CA PHE A 193 -9.64 -17.84 -18.79
C PHE A 193 -10.46 -17.85 -17.48
N GLU A 194 -10.49 -16.73 -16.77
CA GLU A 194 -11.30 -16.52 -15.58
C GLU A 194 -12.80 -16.34 -15.87
N GLY A 195 -13.20 -16.25 -17.14
CA GLY A 195 -14.57 -15.93 -17.54
C GLY A 195 -14.99 -14.49 -17.19
N VAL A 196 -14.02 -13.65 -16.81
CA VAL A 196 -14.23 -12.22 -16.51
C VAL A 196 -14.34 -11.43 -17.81
N LEU A 197 -13.59 -11.83 -18.82
CA LEU A 197 -13.60 -11.26 -20.16
C LEU A 197 -14.16 -12.29 -21.13
N SER A 198 -15.13 -11.91 -21.97
CA SER A 198 -15.58 -12.76 -23.06
C SER A 198 -14.79 -12.45 -24.33
N VAL A 199 -14.79 -13.37 -25.30
CA VAL A 199 -14.01 -13.24 -26.55
C VAL A 199 -14.48 -12.03 -27.38
N GLU A 200 -15.75 -11.65 -27.23
CA GLU A 200 -16.37 -10.52 -27.91
C GLU A 200 -15.92 -9.18 -27.32
N LEU A 201 -15.55 -9.15 -26.03
CA LEU A 201 -15.14 -7.94 -25.30
C LEU A 201 -13.63 -7.66 -25.35
N ILE A 202 -12.86 -8.50 -26.06
CA ILE A 202 -11.40 -8.36 -26.18
C ILE A 202 -11.04 -6.97 -26.72
N GLU A 203 -11.68 -6.52 -27.81
CA GLU A 203 -11.33 -5.25 -28.45
C GLU A 203 -11.64 -4.04 -27.55
N GLU A 204 -12.77 -4.06 -26.86
CA GLU A 204 -13.15 -3.01 -25.93
C GLU A 204 -12.13 -2.92 -24.77
N ARG A 205 -11.78 -4.07 -24.18
CA ARG A 205 -10.81 -4.15 -23.09
C ARG A 205 -9.41 -3.73 -23.54
N ALA A 206 -8.98 -4.17 -24.72
CA ALA A 206 -7.71 -3.79 -25.31
C ALA A 206 -7.64 -2.28 -25.58
N SER A 207 -8.73 -1.67 -26.05
CA SER A 207 -8.81 -0.22 -26.27
C SER A 207 -8.59 0.56 -24.98
N ARG A 208 -9.16 0.11 -23.87
CA ARG A 208 -8.91 0.71 -22.54
C ARG A 208 -7.44 0.58 -22.12
N TYR A 209 -6.83 -0.57 -22.35
CA TYR A 209 -5.40 -0.78 -22.08
C TYR A 209 -4.51 0.12 -22.93
N ARG A 210 -4.79 0.25 -24.24
CA ARG A 210 -4.10 1.20 -25.12
C ARG A 210 -4.19 2.62 -24.60
N ASN A 211 -5.40 3.10 -24.32
CA ASN A 211 -5.59 4.47 -23.84
C ASN A 211 -4.86 4.72 -22.53
N LYS A 212 -4.85 3.74 -21.63
CA LYS A 212 -4.08 3.81 -20.39
C LYS A 212 -2.57 3.78 -20.63
N ALA A 213 -2.08 2.92 -21.51
CA ALA A 213 -0.67 2.83 -21.87
C ALA A 213 -0.19 4.14 -22.52
N TYR A 214 -0.98 4.70 -23.44
CA TYR A 214 -0.71 6.01 -24.03
C TYR A 214 -0.79 7.14 -23.01
N SER A 215 -1.69 7.10 -22.04
CA SER A 215 -1.72 8.08 -20.96
C SER A 215 -0.48 7.98 -20.07
N MET A 216 -0.02 6.76 -19.74
CA MET A 216 1.19 6.56 -18.94
C MET A 216 2.44 6.96 -19.71
N CYS A 217 2.65 6.44 -20.92
CA CYS A 217 3.79 6.80 -21.76
C CYS A 217 3.74 8.27 -22.17
N GLY A 218 2.56 8.79 -22.51
CA GLY A 218 2.34 10.21 -22.78
C GLY A 218 2.72 11.07 -21.59
N SER A 219 2.34 10.71 -20.36
CA SER A 219 2.79 11.46 -19.18
C SER A 219 4.31 11.41 -18.94
N THR A 220 4.99 10.36 -19.40
CA THR A 220 6.45 10.25 -19.30
C THR A 220 7.19 10.95 -20.45
N PHE A 221 6.54 11.18 -21.60
CA PHE A 221 7.17 11.69 -22.83
C PHE A 221 6.56 13.01 -23.38
N GLU A 222 5.38 13.46 -22.98
CA GLU A 222 4.67 14.64 -23.52
C GLU A 222 5.13 16.00 -22.95
N HIS A 223 6.21 16.04 -22.16
CA HIS A 223 6.84 17.32 -21.80
C HIS A 223 8.21 17.57 -22.43
N ALA A 224 8.79 16.60 -23.13
CA ALA A 224 9.91 16.89 -24.02
C ALA A 224 9.36 17.05 -25.44
N ARG A 225 9.13 18.30 -25.88
CA ARG A 225 9.14 18.54 -27.33
C ARG A 225 10.47 17.98 -27.86
N LEU A 226 10.49 17.39 -29.05
CA LEU A 226 11.71 16.84 -29.66
C LEU A 226 12.88 17.84 -29.65
N ASP A 227 12.54 19.12 -29.69
CA ASP A 227 13.32 20.34 -29.70
C ASP A 227 13.39 21.07 -28.34
N ALA A 228 12.65 20.63 -27.32
CA ALA A 228 12.78 21.18 -25.97
C ALA A 228 14.01 20.56 -25.28
N ALA A 229 15.03 21.39 -25.12
CA ALA A 229 16.17 21.09 -24.28
C ALA A 229 15.73 20.85 -22.83
N ASN A 230 16.29 19.83 -22.19
CA ASN A 230 16.17 19.64 -20.75
C ASN A 230 17.03 20.67 -19.98
N ASP A 231 17.05 20.58 -18.65
CA ASP A 231 17.83 21.47 -17.77
C ASP A 231 19.36 21.45 -18.05
N GLN A 232 19.84 20.48 -18.84
CA GLN A 232 21.23 20.34 -19.27
C GLN A 232 21.46 20.82 -20.71
N GLY A 233 20.47 21.43 -21.35
CA GLY A 233 20.58 21.90 -22.74
C GLY A 233 20.44 20.81 -23.80
N LEU A 234 20.28 19.54 -23.40
CA LEU A 234 20.23 18.40 -24.32
C LEU A 234 18.80 18.17 -24.79
N THR A 235 18.61 18.17 -26.10
CA THR A 235 17.36 17.79 -26.75
C THR A 235 17.22 16.27 -26.79
N LEU A 236 16.01 15.79 -27.08
CA LEU A 236 15.80 14.35 -27.27
C LEU A 236 16.59 13.82 -28.47
N LEU A 237 16.83 14.67 -29.47
CA LEU A 237 17.66 14.35 -30.65
C LEU A 237 19.13 14.17 -30.29
N ASP A 238 19.67 15.00 -29.39
CA ASP A 238 21.07 14.86 -28.94
C ASP A 238 21.29 13.52 -28.23
N ARG A 239 20.34 13.10 -27.39
CA ARG A 239 20.41 11.79 -26.70
C ARG A 239 20.30 10.60 -27.64
N LEU A 240 19.48 10.71 -28.69
CA LEU A 240 19.34 9.64 -29.70
C LEU A 240 20.55 9.60 -30.65
N SER A 241 21.22 10.73 -30.86
CA SER A 241 22.47 10.79 -31.63
C SER A 241 23.61 10.08 -30.91
N ASP A 242 23.73 10.29 -29.59
CA ASP A 242 24.78 9.67 -28.78
C ASP A 242 24.65 8.13 -28.71
N GLU A 243 23.42 7.60 -28.57
CA GLU A 243 23.16 6.15 -28.58
C GLU A 243 23.46 5.49 -29.94
N LEU A 244 23.32 6.23 -31.05
CA LEU A 244 23.65 5.74 -32.39
C LEU A 244 25.16 5.75 -32.66
N THR A 245 25.92 6.66 -32.06
CA THR A 245 27.39 6.67 -32.16
C THR A 245 28.06 5.60 -31.29
N GLU A 246 27.51 5.27 -30.12
CA GLU A 246 28.04 4.17 -29.30
C GLU A 246 27.80 2.79 -29.93
N THR A 247 26.82 2.65 -30.82
CA THR A 247 26.55 1.38 -31.51
C THR A 247 27.40 1.17 -32.76
N THR A 248 28.00 2.22 -33.33
CA THR A 248 28.92 2.10 -34.47
C THR A 248 30.35 1.72 -34.08
N ASP A 249 30.80 2.05 -32.86
CA ASP A 249 32.16 1.72 -32.41
C ASP A 249 32.37 0.22 -32.13
N TYR A 250 31.30 -0.58 -32.06
CA TYR A 250 31.38 -2.04 -31.88
C TYR A 250 31.53 -2.84 -33.18
N LEU A 251 31.46 -2.21 -34.36
CA LEU A 251 31.55 -2.91 -35.64
C LEU A 251 32.94 -2.84 -36.29
N ASP A 252 33.83 -1.95 -35.86
CA ASP A 252 35.18 -1.81 -36.44
C ASP A 252 36.24 -2.73 -35.79
N ASP A 253 35.96 -3.36 -34.65
CA ASP A 253 36.90 -4.28 -33.98
C ASP A 253 36.76 -5.76 -34.44
N ALA A 254 35.83 -6.08 -35.34
CA ALA A 254 35.57 -7.46 -35.76
C ALA A 254 36.48 -7.97 -36.91
N ASP A 255 37.21 -7.09 -37.60
CA ASP A 255 37.97 -7.45 -38.81
C ASP A 255 39.50 -7.58 -38.62
N ALA A 256 40.02 -7.49 -37.39
CA ALA A 256 41.46 -7.57 -37.13
C ALA A 256 42.03 -8.98 -36.83
N HIS A 257 41.20 -10.03 -36.93
CA HIS A 257 41.62 -11.41 -36.62
C HIS A 257 41.16 -12.42 -37.68
N PHE A 258 41.70 -12.30 -38.91
CA PHE A 258 41.81 -13.41 -39.87
C PHE A 258 43.11 -13.33 -40.66
#